data_AF-A0A379KAT1-F1
#
_entry.id   AF-A0A379KAT1-F1
#
_cell.length_a   1.000
_cell.length_b   1.000
_cell.length_c   1.000
_cell.angle_alpha   90.00
_cell.angle_beta   90.00
_cell.angle_gamma   90.00
#
_symmetry.space_group_name_H-M   'P 1'
#
loop_
_entity.id
_entity.type
_entity.pdbx_description
1 polymer ?
#
loop_
_entity_poly.entity_id
_entity_poly.type
_entity_poly.pdbx_seq_one_letter_code
_entity_poly.pdbx_strand_id
1 'polypeptide(L)'
;MHTPGLPTHTLRRYLGPMLAGIAVLLVLVLLAWSLGRSPHTGDPASAEAAASASPPWRYGRIDARFTLIEYADLECPYCQAYFPVLKRWIDANPDVNWQWHHLPLPMHEPAATQSARLAECAGETGGREAFWNTVAWIY
;
A
#
# COMPACT_ATOMS: atom_id res chain seq x y z
N MET A 1 29.16 37.70 52.09
CA MET A 1 28.60 37.45 50.74
C MET A 1 27.33 36.62 50.92
N HIS A 2 26.16 37.26 50.86
CA HIS A 2 24.86 36.59 50.96
C HIS A 2 24.38 36.23 49.55
N THR A 3 24.14 34.96 49.27
CA THR A 3 23.40 34.51 48.08
C THR A 3 21.93 34.31 48.49
N PRO A 4 20.95 34.91 47.78
CA PRO A 4 19.55 34.60 48.04
C PRO A 4 19.17 33.25 47.42
N GLY A 5 18.66 32.34 48.23
CA GLY A 5 18.09 31.07 47.78
C GLY A 5 16.79 31.26 47.00
N LEU A 6 16.66 30.57 45.87
CA LEU A 6 15.45 30.55 45.05
C LEU A 6 14.30 29.80 45.76
N PRO A 7 13.05 30.31 45.68
CA PRO A 7 11.91 29.72 46.38
C PRO A 7 11.43 28.43 45.69
N THR A 8 11.65 27.29 46.34
CA THR A 8 11.29 25.93 45.90
C THR A 8 9.78 25.62 45.95
N HIS A 9 8.95 26.54 46.43
CA HIS A 9 7.53 26.32 46.69
C HIS A 9 6.59 26.50 45.48
N THR A 10 7.01 27.20 44.43
CA THR A 10 6.16 27.47 43.25
C THR A 10 6.15 26.32 42.25
N LEU A 11 7.26 25.59 42.08
CA LEU A 11 7.38 24.52 41.09
C LEU A 11 6.47 23.31 41.38
N ARG A 12 6.34 22.93 42.66
CA ARG A 12 5.49 21.82 43.11
C ARG A 12 3.98 22.11 42.94
N ARG A 13 3.59 23.39 42.88
CA ARG A 13 2.19 23.81 42.75
C ARG A 13 1.66 23.66 41.32
N TYR A 14 2.55 23.71 40.32
CA TYR A 14 2.20 23.54 38.90
C TYR A 14 2.50 22.14 38.35
N LEU A 15 3.42 21.39 38.98
CA LEU A 15 3.76 20.01 38.57
C LEU A 15 2.60 19.03 38.73
N GLY A 16 1.85 19.14 39.84
CA GLY A 16 0.67 18.29 40.10
C GLY A 16 -0.44 18.41 39.05
N PRO A 17 -0.95 19.62 38.75
CA PRO A 17 -1.98 19.80 37.73
C PRO A 17 -1.48 19.51 36.30
N MET A 18 -0.19 19.74 35.98
CA MET A 18 0.37 19.34 34.68
C MET A 18 0.38 17.81 34.51
N LEU A 19 0.83 17.06 35.50
CA LEU A 19 0.86 15.60 35.43
C LEU A 19 -0.55 15.00 35.34
N ALA A 20 -1.52 15.58 36.05
CA ALA A 20 -2.92 15.20 35.95
C ALA A 20 -3.48 15.48 34.53
N GLY A 21 -3.15 16.63 33.95
CA GLY A 21 -3.56 16.99 32.59
C GLY A 21 -2.99 16.03 31.52
N ILE A 22 -1.71 15.67 31.64
CA ILE A 22 -1.05 14.71 30.73
C ILE A 22 -1.69 13.32 30.86
N ALA A 23 -1.97 12.86 32.09
CA ALA A 23 -2.60 11.56 32.31
C ALA A 23 -4.00 11.49 31.69
N VAL A 24 -4.82 12.55 31.83
CA VAL A 24 -6.14 12.62 31.21
C VAL A 24 -6.03 12.62 29.68
N LEU A 25 -5.09 13.38 29.10
CA LEU A 25 -4.88 13.42 27.66
C LEU A 25 -4.48 12.03 27.12
N LEU A 26 -3.57 11.32 27.81
CA LEU A 26 -3.15 9.98 27.41
C LEU A 26 -4.31 8.97 27.49
N VAL A 27 -5.15 9.05 28.52
CA VAL A 27 -6.33 8.18 28.66
C VAL A 27 -7.36 8.47 27.55
N LEU A 28 -7.60 9.74 27.22
CA LEU A 28 -8.50 10.13 26.14
C LEU A 28 -7.98 9.67 24.77
N VAL A 29 -6.67 9.77 24.53
CA VAL A 29 -6.04 9.25 23.31
C VAL A 29 -6.15 7.73 23.26
N LEU A 30 -5.87 7.02 24.35
CA LEU A 30 -6.00 5.56 24.41
C LEU A 30 -7.44 5.09 24.21
N LEU A 31 -8.43 5.82 24.76
CA LEU A 31 -9.85 5.55 24.55
C LEU A 31 -10.27 5.83 23.10
N ALA A 32 -9.82 6.93 22.50
CA ALA A 32 -10.08 7.21 21.09
C ALA A 32 -9.47 6.13 20.18
N TRP A 33 -8.26 5.66 20.50
CA TRP A 33 -7.59 4.56 19.81
C TRP A 33 -8.32 3.22 19.99
N SER A 34 -8.87 2.94 21.17
CA SER A 34 -9.58 1.69 21.43
C SER A 34 -10.98 1.68 20.81
N LEU A 35 -11.70 2.80 20.82
CA LEU A 35 -13.00 2.92 20.14
C LEU A 35 -12.88 3.00 18.62
N GLY A 36 -11.75 3.50 18.07
CA GLY A 36 -11.48 3.51 16.63
C GLY A 36 -11.07 2.15 16.06
N ARG A 37 -10.67 1.20 16.90
CA ARG A 37 -10.26 -0.14 16.49
C ARG A 37 -11.45 -1.09 16.56
N SER A 38 -12.36 -0.96 15.61
CA SER A 38 -13.41 -1.97 15.41
C SER A 38 -12.76 -3.33 15.16
N PRO A 39 -13.12 -4.39 15.90
CA PRO A 39 -12.68 -5.73 15.57
C PRO A 39 -13.41 -6.14 14.30
N HIS A 40 -12.73 -6.12 13.16
CA HIS A 40 -13.26 -6.67 11.91
C HIS A 40 -13.37 -8.20 12.07
N THR A 41 -14.51 -8.66 12.57
CA THR A 41 -15.03 -9.98 12.27
C THR A 41 -15.15 -10.08 10.75
N GLY A 42 -14.49 -11.07 10.16
CA GLY A 42 -14.24 -11.16 8.71
C GLY A 42 -15.50 -11.07 7.87
N ASP A 43 -15.76 -9.88 7.31
CA ASP A 43 -16.70 -9.69 6.22
C ASP A 43 -16.10 -10.28 4.93
N PRO A 44 -16.90 -10.96 4.09
CA PRO A 44 -16.45 -11.44 2.79
C PRO A 44 -15.95 -10.30 1.88
N ALA A 45 -16.47 -9.09 2.05
CA ALA A 45 -15.97 -7.89 1.38
C ALA A 45 -14.52 -7.54 1.76
N SER A 46 -14.11 -7.82 3.00
CA SER A 46 -12.74 -7.61 3.48
C SER A 46 -11.77 -8.68 2.96
N ALA A 47 -12.26 -9.91 2.78
CA ALA A 47 -11.50 -10.99 2.15
C ALA A 47 -11.28 -10.72 0.65
N GLU A 48 -12.28 -10.16 -0.04
CA GLU A 48 -12.19 -9.78 -1.45
C GLU A 48 -11.31 -8.53 -1.65
N ALA A 49 -11.39 -7.56 -0.74
CA ALA A 49 -10.46 -6.43 -0.70
C ALA A 49 -9.02 -6.88 -0.46
N ALA A 50 -8.79 -7.83 0.47
CA ALA A 50 -7.47 -8.40 0.71
C ALA A 50 -6.96 -9.21 -0.49
N ALA A 51 -7.82 -9.98 -1.15
CA ALA A 51 -7.48 -10.71 -2.37
C ALA A 51 -7.15 -9.76 -3.54
N SER A 52 -7.69 -8.54 -3.56
CA SER A 52 -7.36 -7.51 -4.55
C SER A 52 -6.04 -6.78 -4.27
N ALA A 53 -5.51 -6.89 -3.04
CA ALA A 53 -4.31 -6.19 -2.57
C ALA A 53 -3.05 -7.06 -2.60
N SER A 54 -3.13 -8.30 -3.09
CA SER A 54 -2.01 -9.23 -3.17
C SER A 54 -1.97 -9.91 -4.54
N PRO A 55 -0.82 -10.44 -4.99
CA PRO A 55 -0.72 -11.17 -6.24
C PRO A 55 -1.71 -12.36 -6.30
N PRO A 56 -2.19 -12.72 -7.49
CA PRO A 56 -1.75 -12.20 -8.79
C PRO A 56 -2.40 -10.84 -9.13
N TRP A 57 -1.61 -9.91 -9.67
CA TRP A 57 -2.07 -8.56 -10.00
C TRP A 57 -2.99 -8.56 -11.22
N ARG A 58 -4.23 -8.08 -11.04
CA ARG A 58 -5.25 -8.03 -12.09
C ARG A 58 -5.59 -6.60 -12.49
N TYR A 59 -5.58 -6.26 -13.76
CA TYR A 59 -6.13 -5.02 -14.30
C TYR A 59 -7.58 -5.24 -14.74
N GLY A 60 -8.45 -4.25 -14.53
CA GLY A 60 -9.88 -4.35 -14.82
C GLY A 60 -10.70 -4.92 -13.66
N ARG A 61 -11.86 -5.51 -13.96
CA ARG A 61 -12.80 -6.05 -12.97
C ARG A 61 -12.28 -7.35 -12.34
N ILE A 62 -12.19 -7.40 -11.01
CA ILE A 62 -11.72 -8.61 -10.30
C ILE A 62 -12.68 -9.80 -10.54
N ASP A 63 -13.97 -9.52 -10.71
CA ASP A 63 -15.05 -10.48 -10.95
C ASP A 63 -15.37 -10.69 -12.44
N ALA A 64 -14.46 -10.29 -13.35
CA ALA A 64 -14.62 -10.52 -14.78
C ALA A 64 -14.79 -12.01 -15.10
N ARG A 65 -15.63 -12.32 -16.11
CA ARG A 65 -15.94 -13.69 -16.51
C ARG A 65 -14.70 -14.43 -17.03
N PHE A 66 -13.80 -13.71 -17.68
CA PHE A 66 -12.58 -14.25 -18.28
C PHE A 66 -11.33 -13.55 -17.73
N THR A 67 -10.23 -14.28 -17.67
CA THR A 67 -8.90 -13.76 -17.31
C THR A 67 -7.94 -14.01 -18.46
N LEU A 68 -7.37 -12.94 -19.01
CA LEU A 68 -6.22 -12.98 -19.90
C LEU A 68 -4.96 -12.96 -19.04
N ILE A 69 -4.15 -14.02 -19.07
CA ILE A 69 -2.86 -14.07 -18.37
C ILE A 69 -1.76 -13.69 -19.35
N GLU A 70 -1.06 -12.60 -19.09
CA GLU A 70 0.09 -12.19 -19.90
C GLU A 70 1.39 -12.49 -19.16
N TYR A 71 2.26 -13.23 -19.83
CA TYR A 71 3.66 -13.38 -19.44
C TYR A 71 4.46 -12.29 -20.13
N ALA A 72 4.97 -11.34 -19.34
CA ALA A 72 5.64 -10.16 -19.87
C ALA A 72 6.97 -9.90 -19.18
N ASP A 73 7.87 -9.30 -19.95
CA ASP A 73 9.17 -8.80 -19.51
C ASP A 73 9.15 -7.27 -19.58
N LEU A 74 9.54 -6.62 -18.49
CA LEU A 74 9.53 -5.16 -18.36
C LEU A 74 10.62 -4.46 -19.19
N GLU A 75 11.57 -5.21 -19.74
CA GLU A 75 12.62 -4.70 -20.64
C GLU A 75 12.39 -5.11 -22.11
N CYS A 76 11.33 -5.88 -22.39
CA CYS A 76 11.04 -6.33 -23.76
C CYS A 76 10.35 -5.21 -24.57
N PRO A 77 10.92 -4.78 -25.71
CA PRO A 77 10.36 -3.70 -26.51
C PRO A 77 8.98 -4.04 -27.11
N TYR A 78 8.70 -5.33 -27.35
CA TYR A 78 7.39 -5.76 -27.84
C TYR A 78 6.32 -5.74 -26.75
N CYS A 79 6.68 -6.14 -25.52
CA CYS A 79 5.78 -6.05 -24.37
C CYS A 79 5.45 -4.58 -24.07
N GLN A 80 6.46 -3.71 -24.06
CA GLN A 80 6.29 -2.26 -23.91
C GLN A 80 5.35 -1.67 -24.97
N ALA A 81 5.58 -2.00 -26.25
CA ALA A 81 4.74 -1.52 -27.35
C ALA A 81 3.29 -2.05 -27.27
N TYR A 82 3.11 -3.28 -26.78
CA TYR A 82 1.80 -3.92 -26.69
C TYR A 82 0.99 -3.51 -25.45
N PHE A 83 1.65 -3.18 -24.34
CA PHE A 83 1.03 -2.76 -23.08
C PHE A 83 -0.12 -1.76 -23.25
N PRO A 84 0.05 -0.59 -23.91
CA PRO A 84 -1.06 0.36 -24.06
C PRO A 84 -2.16 -0.12 -25.01
N VAL A 85 -1.86 -1.04 -25.94
CA VAL A 85 -2.85 -1.65 -26.83
C VAL A 85 -3.74 -2.60 -26.05
N LEU A 86 -3.13 -3.52 -25.29
CA LEU A 86 -3.85 -4.48 -24.47
C LEU A 86 -4.67 -3.78 -23.39
N LYS A 87 -4.09 -2.78 -22.71
CA LYS A 87 -4.79 -1.99 -21.69
C LYS A 87 -6.07 -1.38 -22.24
N ARG A 88 -6.01 -0.72 -23.41
CA ARG A 88 -7.21 -0.15 -24.07
C ARG A 88 -8.23 -1.21 -24.45
N TRP A 89 -7.78 -2.38 -24.90
CA TRP A 89 -8.69 -3.49 -25.23
C TRP A 89 -9.39 -4.00 -23.97
N ILE A 90 -8.69 -4.19 -22.85
CA ILE A 90 -9.29 -4.58 -21.57
C ILE A 90 -10.27 -3.52 -21.07
N ASP A 91 -9.91 -2.23 -21.17
CA ASP A 91 -10.79 -1.12 -20.81
C ASP A 91 -12.12 -1.13 -21.60
N ALA A 92 -12.10 -1.62 -22.84
CA ALA A 92 -13.27 -1.75 -23.70
C ALA A 92 -14.06 -3.08 -23.53
N ASN A 93 -13.51 -4.07 -22.82
CA ASN A 93 -14.09 -5.41 -22.67
C ASN A 93 -14.22 -5.78 -21.18
N PRO A 94 -15.23 -5.27 -20.47
CA PRO A 94 -15.34 -5.39 -19.00
C PRO A 94 -15.63 -6.81 -18.50
N ASP A 95 -15.93 -7.75 -19.40
CA ASP A 95 -16.06 -9.18 -19.10
C ASP A 95 -14.71 -9.91 -19.06
N VAL A 96 -13.61 -9.23 -19.39
CA VAL A 96 -12.24 -9.72 -19.32
C VAL A 96 -11.42 -8.88 -18.35
N ASN A 97 -10.66 -9.55 -17.47
CA ASN A 97 -9.57 -8.92 -16.73
C ASN A 97 -8.21 -9.40 -17.24
N TRP A 98 -7.17 -8.65 -16.91
CA TRP A 98 -5.81 -8.96 -17.33
C TRP A 98 -4.96 -9.25 -16.11
N GLN A 99 -4.44 -10.47 -16.00
CA GLN A 99 -3.54 -10.90 -14.96
C GLN A 99 -2.09 -10.83 -15.46
N TRP A 100 -1.25 -10.11 -14.75
CA TRP A 100 0.18 -10.02 -15.05
C TRP A 100 0.94 -11.24 -14.51
N HIS A 101 1.92 -11.72 -15.27
CA HIS A 101 2.92 -12.68 -14.82
C HIS A 101 4.31 -12.24 -15.31
N HIS A 102 5.26 -12.07 -14.39
CA HIS A 102 6.64 -11.74 -14.77
C HIS A 102 7.30 -12.91 -15.52
N LEU A 103 7.91 -12.61 -16.67
CA LEU A 103 8.76 -13.53 -17.44
C LEU A 103 10.05 -12.80 -17.83
N PRO A 104 10.95 -12.51 -16.86
CA PRO A 104 12.21 -11.87 -17.17
C PRO A 104 13.06 -12.78 -18.05
N LEU A 105 13.37 -12.33 -19.26
CA LEU A 105 14.13 -13.12 -20.24
C LEU A 105 15.63 -13.01 -19.94
N PRO A 106 16.41 -14.11 -20.06
CA PRO A 106 17.84 -14.07 -19.75
C PRO A 106 18.66 -13.01 -20.49
N MET A 107 18.21 -12.61 -21.70
CA MET A 107 18.86 -11.59 -22.52
C MET A 107 18.65 -10.15 -22.02
N HIS A 108 17.72 -9.93 -21.10
CA HIS A 108 17.41 -8.63 -20.50
C HIS A 108 17.88 -8.51 -19.04
N GLU A 109 18.58 -9.52 -18.54
CA GLU A 109 19.09 -9.50 -17.18
C GLU A 109 20.35 -8.61 -17.04
N PRO A 110 20.52 -7.93 -15.89
CA PRO A 110 19.74 -8.04 -14.64
C PRO A 110 18.56 -7.07 -14.54
N ALA A 111 18.28 -6.27 -15.57
CA ALA A 111 17.30 -5.19 -15.52
C ALA A 111 15.87 -5.76 -15.40
N ALA A 112 15.56 -6.80 -16.17
CA ALA A 112 14.24 -7.45 -16.14
C ALA A 112 13.84 -7.94 -14.74
N THR A 113 14.74 -8.64 -14.03
CA THR A 113 14.46 -9.06 -12.65
C THR A 113 14.33 -7.86 -11.69
N GLN A 114 15.11 -6.80 -11.87
CA GLN A 114 15.02 -5.60 -11.02
C GLN A 114 13.70 -4.86 -11.21
N SER A 115 13.32 -4.63 -12.46
CA SER A 115 12.05 -4.00 -12.83
C SER A 115 10.85 -4.83 -12.33
N ALA A 116 10.92 -6.16 -12.44
CA ALA A 116 9.89 -7.05 -11.89
C ALA A 116 9.74 -6.89 -10.38
N ARG A 117 10.87 -6.92 -9.63
CA ARG A 117 10.86 -6.71 -8.17
C ARG A 117 10.32 -5.34 -7.79
N LEU A 118 10.65 -4.30 -8.54
CA LEU A 118 10.15 -2.95 -8.28
C LEU A 118 8.62 -2.89 -8.39
N ALA A 119 8.04 -3.50 -9.44
CA ALA A 119 6.60 -3.59 -9.61
C ALA A 119 5.93 -4.36 -8.46
N GLU A 120 6.48 -5.52 -8.08
CA GLU A 120 5.99 -6.31 -6.95
C GLU A 120 6.03 -5.52 -5.62
N CYS A 121 7.15 -4.86 -5.30
CA CYS A 121 7.25 -4.02 -4.10
C CYS A 121 6.24 -2.87 -4.08
N ALA A 122 6.00 -2.24 -5.24
CA ALA A 122 4.98 -1.20 -5.36
C ALA A 122 3.57 -1.79 -5.12
N GLY A 123 3.30 -2.97 -5.66
CA GLY A 123 2.06 -3.71 -5.43
C GLY A 123 1.86 -4.09 -3.96
N GLU A 124 2.87 -4.64 -3.30
CA GLU A 124 2.81 -5.03 -1.89
C GLU A 124 2.53 -3.84 -0.96
N THR A 125 3.04 -2.65 -1.30
CA THR A 125 2.93 -1.45 -0.44
C THR A 125 1.72 -0.58 -0.78
N GLY A 126 1.37 -0.44 -2.06
CA GLY A 126 0.31 0.44 -2.55
C GLY A 126 -0.85 -0.28 -3.24
N GLY A 127 -0.87 -1.62 -3.20
CA GLY A 127 -1.88 -2.45 -3.83
C GLY A 127 -1.81 -2.47 -5.36
N ARG A 128 -2.86 -3.01 -5.96
CA ARG A 128 -3.00 -3.22 -7.40
C ARG A 128 -2.79 -1.97 -8.24
N GLU A 129 -3.30 -0.83 -7.80
CA GLU A 129 -3.14 0.43 -8.51
C GLU A 129 -1.66 0.84 -8.58
N ALA A 130 -0.93 0.74 -7.46
CA ALA A 130 0.50 1.03 -7.43
C ALA A 130 1.28 0.07 -8.33
N PHE A 131 0.97 -1.24 -8.31
CA PHE A 131 1.57 -2.20 -9.23
C PHE A 131 1.43 -1.78 -10.70
N TRP A 132 0.20 -1.51 -11.16
CA TRP A 132 -0.06 -1.16 -12.57
C TRP A 132 0.51 0.20 -12.96
N ASN A 133 0.50 1.18 -12.06
CA ASN A 133 1.14 2.47 -12.28
C ASN A 133 2.65 2.33 -12.39
N THR A 134 3.28 1.45 -11.60
CA THR A 134 4.71 1.16 -11.70
C THR A 134 5.05 0.44 -12.99
N VAL A 135 4.28 -0.58 -13.41
CA VAL A 135 4.47 -1.23 -14.72
C VAL A 135 4.37 -0.20 -15.85
N ALA A 136 3.36 0.67 -15.82
CA ALA A 136 3.18 1.73 -16.81
C ALA A 136 4.23 2.84 -16.75
N TRP A 137 4.96 2.97 -15.63
CA TRP A 137 6.07 3.92 -15.48
C TRP A 137 7.40 3.36 -15.97
N ILE A 138 7.59 2.03 -15.86
CA ILE A 138 8.77 1.34 -16.38
C ILE A 138 8.73 1.28 -17.91
N TYR A 139 7.56 1.04 -18.49
CA TYR A 139 7.29 1.12 -19.93
C TYR A 139 7.16 2.55 -20.44
#